data_AF-K0IKL1-F1
#
_entry.id   AF-K0IKL1-F1
#
_cell.length_a   1.000
_cell.length_b   1.000
_cell.length_c   1.000
_cell.angle_alpha   90.00
_cell.angle_beta   90.00
_cell.angle_gamma   90.00
#
_symmetry.space_group_name_H-M   'P 1'
#
loop_
_entity.id
_entity.type
_entity.pdbx_description
1 polymer ?
#
loop_
_entity_poly.entity_id
_entity_poly.type
_entity_poly.pdbx_seq_one_letter_code
_entity_poly.pdbx_strand_id
1 'polypeptide(L)' 'MLCETCYWCATYLDKTKVVDKCPLCSATVMSSFPIMPDESFVFSYDAKRGIELDFGRRK' A
#
# COMPACT_ATOMS: atom_id res chain seq x y z
N MET A 1 -1.92 1.10 -3.66
CA MET A 1 -2.45 1.96 -4.74
C MET A 1 -1.52 1.85 -5.92
N LEU A 2 -2.05 1.59 -7.10
CA LEU A 2 -1.32 1.50 -8.36
C LEU A 2 -2.08 2.30 -9.42
N CYS A 3 -1.36 3.15 -10.16
CA CYS A 3 -1.90 3.84 -11.32
C CYS A 3 -1.77 2.94 -12.54
N GLU A 4 -2.89 2.61 -13.19
CA GLU A 4 -2.90 1.74 -14.39
C GLU A 4 -2.38 2.44 -15.66
N THR A 5 -2.12 3.75 -15.60
CA THR A 5 -1.64 4.53 -16.75
C THR A 5 -0.12 4.72 -16.74
N CYS A 6 0.45 5.09 -15.59
CA CYS A 6 1.89 5.40 -15.47
C CYS A 6 2.63 4.50 -14.49
N TYR A 7 1.96 3.51 -13.90
CA TYR A 7 2.52 2.52 -12.98
C TYR A 7 3.12 3.07 -11.69
N TRP A 8 2.85 4.35 -11.37
CA TRP A 8 3.14 4.88 -10.04
C TRP A 8 2.39 4.08 -8.98
N CYS A 9 3.10 3.69 -7.92
CA CYS A 9 2.52 2.90 -6.84
C CYS A 9 2.91 3.43 -5.45
N ALA A 10 2.01 3.22 -4.49
CA ALA A 10 2.23 3.55 -3.10
C ALA A 10 1.43 2.62 -2.18
N THR A 11 2.01 2.28 -1.04
CA THR A 11 1.37 1.51 0.02
C THR A 11 0.83 2.46 1.09
N TYR A 12 -0.45 2.31 1.42
CA TYR A 12 -1.13 3.11 2.45
C TYR A 12 -1.49 2.20 3.62
N LEU A 13 -0.91 2.47 4.80
CA LEU A 13 -1.24 1.79 6.04
C LEU A 13 -2.45 2.42 6.75
N ASP A 14 -2.78 3.67 6.39
CA ASP A 14 -3.93 4.42 6.87
C ASP A 14 -4.93 4.64 5.72
N LYS A 15 -6.11 4.04 5.83
CA LYS A 15 -7.18 4.15 4.83
C LYS A 15 -7.73 5.57 4.67
N THR A 16 -7.57 6.44 5.69
CA THR A 16 -8.05 7.83 5.63
C THR A 16 -7.18 8.73 4.76
N LYS A 17 -5.99 8.26 4.37
CA LYS A 17 -5.00 9.04 3.59
C LYS A 17 -4.96 8.68 2.11
N VAL A 18 -5.82 7.76 1.66
CA VAL A 18 -5.81 7.27 0.28
C VAL A 18 -6.23 8.39 -0.68
N VAL A 19 -5.40 8.67 -1.68
CA VAL A 19 -5.67 9.64 -2.75
C VAL A 19 -6.36 8.95 -3.93
N ASP A 20 -7.36 9.60 -4.52
CA ASP A 20 -8.19 9.11 -5.64
C ASP A 20 -7.59 9.37 -7.03
N LYS A 21 -6.48 10.13 -7.09
CA LYS A 21 -5.76 10.47 -8.33
C LYS A 21 -4.28 10.18 -8.23
N CYS A 22 -3.68 9.79 -9.36
CA CYS A 22 -2.25 9.62 -9.46
C CYS A 22 -1.53 10.99 -9.33
N PRO A 23 -0.57 11.14 -8.40
CA PRO A 23 0.15 12.40 -8.23
C PRO A 23 1.14 12.71 -9.36
N LEU A 24 1.46 11.74 -10.22
CA LEU A 24 2.39 11.93 -11.34
C LEU A 24 1.69 12.26 -12.67
N CYS A 25 0.63 11.54 -13.03
CA CYS A 25 -0.04 11.72 -14.33
C CYS A 25 -1.49 12.22 -14.21
N SER A 26 -1.99 12.46 -12.99
CA SER A 26 -3.36 12.91 -12.71
C SER A 26 -4.47 11.96 -13.17
N ALA A 27 -4.14 10.73 -13.57
CA ALA A 27 -5.13 9.70 -13.90
C ALA A 27 -6.00 9.37 -12.68
N THR A 28 -7.29 9.18 -12.90
CA THR A 28 -8.28 8.77 -11.89
C THR A 28 -8.45 7.25 -11.80
N VAL A 29 -7.92 6.51 -12.77
CA VAL A 29 -7.96 5.05 -12.77
C VAL A 29 -6.85 4.52 -11.87
N MET A 30 -7.22 4.26 -10.63
CA MET A 30 -6.36 3.73 -9.58
C MET A 30 -6.86 2.35 -9.14
N SER A 31 -5.96 1.37 -9.07
CA SER A 31 -6.25 0.07 -8.46
C SER A 31 -5.64 -0.03 -7.06
N SER A 32 -6.20 -0.90 -6.24
CA SER A 32 -5.72 -1.14 -4.88
C SER A 32 -5.81 -2.62 -4.55
N PHE A 33 -4.82 -3.12 -3.80
CA PHE A 33 -4.85 -4.44 -3.21
C PHE A 33 -5.03 -4.27 -1.71
N PRO A 34 -6.26 -4.41 -1.18
CA PRO A 34 -6.52 -4.21 0.23
C PRO A 34 -5.93 -5.37 1.05
N ILE A 35 -5.38 -5.05 2.23
CA ILE A 35 -5.17 -6.06 3.29
C ILE A 35 -6.56 -6.55 3.70
N MET A 36 -6.78 -7.86 3.63
CA MET A 36 -8.08 -8.45 3.96
C MET A 36 -8.41 -8.25 5.46
N PRO A 37 -9.69 -8.25 5.86
CA PRO A 37 -10.06 -8.09 7.28
C PRO A 37 -9.48 -9.16 8.21
N ASP A 38 -9.26 -10.37 7.68
CA ASP A 38 -8.63 -11.51 8.36
C ASP A 38 -7.10 -11.50 8.26
N GLU A 39 -6.51 -10.50 7.59
CA GLU A 39 -5.06 -10.33 7.52
C GLU A 39 -4.58 -9.32 8.58
N SER A 40 -3.35 -9.53 9.00
CA SER A 40 -2.58 -8.63 9.86
C SER A 40 -1.14 -8.59 9.35
N PHE A 41 -0.38 -7.62 9.83
CA PHE A 41 1.03 -7.56 9.51
C PHE A 41 1.86 -7.37 10.77
N VAL A 42 3.08 -7.92 10.73
CA VAL A 42 4.12 -7.64 11.72
C VAL A 42 5.02 -6.55 11.14
N PHE A 43 5.23 -5.49 11.92
CA PHE A 43 6.15 -4.41 11.59
C PHE A 43 7.51 -4.67 12.23
N SER A 44 8.57 -4.63 11.44
CA SER A 44 9.96 -4.63 11.91
C SER A 44 10.75 -3.52 11.22
N TYR A 45 11.72 -2.97 11.95
CA TYR A 45 12.67 -2.00 11.43
C TYR A 45 14.09 -2.51 11.67
N ASP A 46 14.89 -2.48 10.61
CA ASP A 46 16.32 -2.76 10.64
C ASP A 46 17.08 -1.60 10.00
N ALA A 47 18.18 -1.16 10.61
CA ALA A 47 18.90 0.02 10.14
C ALA A 47 19.53 -0.17 8.75
N LYS A 48 19.83 -1.42 8.35
CA LYS A 48 20.44 -1.74 7.05
C LYS A 48 19.39 -2.06 5.99
N ARG A 49 18.30 -2.74 6.36
CA ARG A 49 17.26 -3.24 5.45
C ARG A 49 16.05 -2.30 5.34
N GLY A 50 15.89 -1.40 6.30
CA GLY A 50 14.76 -0.47 6.36
C GLY A 50 13.55 -1.10 7.05
N ILE A 51 12.36 -0.81 6.51
CA ILE A 51 11.08 -1.29 7.04
C ILE A 51 10.73 -2.61 6.38
N GLU A 52 10.45 -3.62 7.18
CA GLU A 52 9.90 -4.90 6.75
C GLU A 52 8.48 -5.07 7.31
N LEU A 53 7.58 -5.57 6.44
CA LEU A 53 6.20 -5.87 6.78
C LEU A 53 5.93 -7.32 6.39
N ASP A 54 5.61 -8.17 7.37
CA ASP A 54 5.24 -9.56 7.14
C ASP A 54 3.73 -9.73 7.24
N PHE A 55 3.08 -10.07 6.12
CA PHE A 55 1.63 -10.18 6.02
C PHE A 55 1.19 -11.63 6.20
N GLY A 56 0.21 -11.84 7.09
CA GLY A 56 -0.36 -13.15 7.31
C GLY A 56 -1.78 -13.08 7.86
N ARG A 57 -2.49 -14.21 7.74
CA ARG A 57 -3.79 -14.38 8.37
C ARG A 57 -3.65 -14.28 9.89
N ARG A 58 -4.61 -13.61 10.52
CA ARG A 58 -4.79 -13.62 11.97
C ARG A 58 -5.03 -15.07 12.40
N LYS A 59 -4.26 -15.54 13.37
CA LYS A 59 -4.50 -16.82 14.05
C LYS A 59 -5.60 -16.66 15.09
#